data_AF-A0A3N4RNP9-F1
#
_entry.id   AF-A0A3N4RNP9-F1
#
_cell.length_a   1.000
_cell.length_b   1.000
_cell.length_c   1.000
_cell.angle_alpha   90.00
_cell.angle_beta   90.00
_cell.angle_gamma   90.00
#
_symmetry.space_group_name_H-M   'P 1'
#
loop_
_entity.id
_entity.type
_entity.pdbx_description
1 polymer ?
#
loop_
_entity_poly.entity_id
_entity_poly.type
_entity_poly.pdbx_seq_one_letter_code
_entity_poly.pdbx_strand_id
1 'polypeptide(L)'
;MTDGVLNVVLGLVASAISAGLGWLAQSLRRRRRLERVRAFFGLPAGGEALLVVNRQASAADVKSVARDDVYALMELSALVRECGARATLTGHDEVRQGLGDKTEFCVGGPVGNRRTAAHLESWLPGVAFVDPPAEAGHPVHTLLVGTREFRFLTSREEPGQRAHVLLARVHLREGSRPVFLIAGQTAVSNHAAARYLVAHHRELAREHGRDGAFAVVLRVVNARAYGPDVVEFEADVTDAAVSRPEPAAV
;
A
#
# COMPACT_ATOMS: atom_id res chain seq x y z
N MET A 1 33.22 -32.59 -47.94
CA MET A 1 32.39 -31.36 -47.95
C MET A 1 31.09 -31.50 -47.13
N THR A 2 30.59 -32.71 -46.92
CA THR A 2 29.35 -33.02 -46.16
C THR A 2 29.46 -32.78 -44.65
N ASP A 3 30.63 -33.06 -44.04
CA ASP A 3 30.79 -32.98 -42.58
C ASP A 3 30.77 -31.54 -42.04
N GLY A 4 31.27 -30.59 -42.84
CA GLY A 4 31.20 -29.17 -42.52
C GLY A 4 29.76 -28.64 -42.54
N VAL A 5 28.95 -29.08 -43.52
CA VAL A 5 27.53 -28.72 -43.61
C VAL A 5 26.75 -29.31 -42.45
N LEU A 6 27.01 -30.57 -42.08
CA LEU A 6 26.35 -31.23 -40.96
C LEU A 6 26.62 -30.52 -39.63
N ASN A 7 27.88 -30.14 -39.37
CA ASN A 7 28.24 -29.39 -38.15
C ASN A 7 27.59 -28.01 -38.09
N VAL A 8 27.50 -27.31 -39.22
CA VAL A 8 26.81 -26.01 -39.31
C VAL A 8 25.31 -26.17 -39.03
N VAL A 9 24.67 -27.19 -39.62
CA VAL A 9 23.24 -27.48 -39.37
C VAL A 9 22.99 -27.85 -37.91
N LEU A 10 23.82 -28.71 -37.32
CA LEU A 10 23.73 -29.07 -35.90
C LEU A 10 23.90 -27.85 -34.99
N GLY A 11 24.88 -26.99 -35.28
CA GLY A 11 25.08 -25.74 -34.55
C GLY A 11 23.89 -24.79 -34.65
N LEU A 12 23.27 -24.68 -35.83
CA LEU A 12 22.08 -23.85 -36.05
C LEU A 12 20.87 -24.39 -35.29
N VAL A 13 20.64 -25.71 -35.35
CA VAL A 13 19.55 -26.38 -34.61
C VAL A 13 19.76 -26.22 -33.10
N ALA A 14 20.97 -26.46 -32.60
CA ALA A 14 21.30 -26.28 -31.19
C ALA A 14 21.07 -24.84 -30.72
N SER A 15 21.44 -23.85 -31.55
CA SER A 15 21.21 -22.43 -31.28
C SER A 15 19.73 -22.08 -31.25
N ALA A 16 18.95 -22.59 -32.21
CA ALA A 16 17.51 -22.38 -32.27
C ALA A 16 16.79 -22.98 -31.04
N ILE A 17 17.17 -24.20 -30.64
CA ILE A 17 16.63 -24.85 -29.43
C ILE A 17 17.00 -24.03 -28.19
N SER A 18 18.25 -23.61 -28.06
CA SER A 18 18.73 -22.83 -26.91
C SER A 18 17.99 -21.50 -26.79
N ALA A 19 17.80 -20.79 -27.91
CA ALA A 19 17.03 -19.56 -27.96
C ALA A 19 15.55 -19.79 -27.58
N GLY A 20 14.94 -20.86 -28.10
CA GLY A 20 13.56 -21.24 -27.77
C GLY A 20 13.37 -21.56 -26.28
N LEU A 21 14.28 -22.34 -25.69
CA LEU A 21 14.28 -22.65 -24.25
C LEU A 21 14.51 -21.41 -23.40
N GLY A 22 15.43 -20.53 -23.80
CA GLY A 22 15.68 -19.26 -23.13
C GLY A 22 14.46 -18.35 -23.12
N TRP A 23 13.79 -18.21 -24.27
CA TRP A 23 12.54 -17.44 -24.37
C TRP A 23 11.42 -18.05 -23.53
N LEU A 24 11.25 -19.38 -23.57
CA LEU A 24 10.21 -20.06 -22.79
C LEU A 24 10.46 -19.90 -21.29
N ALA A 25 11.68 -20.12 -20.81
CA ALA A 25 12.05 -19.95 -19.42
C ALA A 25 11.79 -18.50 -18.95
N GLN A 26 12.16 -17.51 -19.77
CA GLN A 26 11.93 -16.11 -19.47
C GLN A 26 10.44 -15.75 -19.46
N SER A 27 9.67 -16.27 -20.41
CA SER A 27 8.21 -16.08 -20.49
C SER A 27 7.50 -16.66 -19.26
N LEU A 28 7.84 -17.89 -18.87
CA LEU A 28 7.28 -18.54 -17.67
C LEU A 28 7.67 -17.80 -16.38
N ARG A 29 8.92 -17.34 -16.26
CA ARG A 29 9.36 -16.53 -15.12
C ARG A 29 8.57 -15.21 -15.00
N ARG A 30 8.35 -14.52 -16.12
CA ARG A 30 7.55 -13.28 -16.17
C ARG A 30 6.10 -13.54 -15.76
N ARG A 31 5.48 -14.59 -16.30
CA ARG A 31 4.10 -15.00 -15.93
C ARG A 31 3.98 -15.32 -14.45
N ARG A 32 4.86 -16.18 -13.91
CA ARG A 32 4.88 -16.53 -12.48
C ARG A 32 5.12 -15.32 -11.59
N ARG A 33 5.98 -14.39 -12.01
CA ARG A 33 6.20 -13.13 -11.28
C ARG A 33 4.90 -12.34 -11.20
N LEU A 34 4.24 -12.12 -12.33
CA LEU A 34 3.00 -11.35 -12.40
C LEU A 34 1.88 -12.02 -11.58
N GLU A 35 1.73 -13.34 -11.66
CA GLU A 35 0.75 -14.09 -10.87
C GLU A 35 0.96 -13.94 -9.36
N ARG A 36 2.22 -13.87 -8.89
CA ARG A 36 2.50 -13.60 -7.47
C ARG A 36 2.10 -12.19 -7.06
N VAL A 37 2.35 -11.19 -7.91
CA VAL A 37 1.91 -9.80 -7.68
C VAL A 37 0.39 -9.75 -7.61
N ARG A 38 -0.30 -10.33 -8.61
CA ARG A 38 -1.76 -10.43 -8.66
C ARG A 38 -2.34 -11.11 -7.43
N ALA A 39 -1.73 -12.21 -6.97
CA ALA A 39 -2.15 -12.91 -5.78
C ALA A 39 -2.04 -12.01 -4.54
N PHE A 40 -0.87 -11.40 -4.30
CA PHE A 40 -0.65 -10.55 -3.13
C PHE A 40 -1.64 -9.38 -3.04
N PHE A 41 -1.90 -8.71 -4.17
CA PHE A 41 -2.83 -7.59 -4.23
C PHE A 41 -4.29 -8.01 -4.44
N GLY A 42 -4.58 -9.30 -4.64
CA GLY A 42 -5.93 -9.77 -4.99
C GLY A 42 -6.45 -9.26 -6.33
N LEU A 43 -5.57 -8.95 -7.29
CA LEU A 43 -5.90 -8.33 -8.58
C LEU A 43 -5.82 -9.34 -9.74
N PRO A 44 -6.83 -10.20 -9.98
CA PRO A 44 -6.83 -11.08 -11.14
C PRO A 44 -6.89 -10.26 -12.45
N ALA A 45 -6.41 -10.85 -13.54
CA ALA A 45 -6.53 -10.24 -14.86
C ALA A 45 -8.02 -9.99 -15.20
N GLY A 46 -8.33 -8.78 -15.69
CA GLY A 46 -9.71 -8.36 -15.96
C GLY A 46 -10.52 -7.99 -14.71
N GLY A 47 -9.94 -8.07 -13.51
CA GLY A 47 -10.57 -7.66 -12.26
C GLY A 47 -10.68 -6.14 -12.12
N GLU A 48 -11.21 -5.71 -10.98
CA GLU A 48 -11.39 -4.30 -10.63
C GLU A 48 -10.81 -4.03 -9.24
N ALA A 49 -10.22 -2.84 -9.09
CA ALA A 49 -9.74 -2.30 -7.82
C ALA A 49 -10.45 -0.98 -7.53
N LEU A 50 -10.88 -0.79 -6.29
CA LEU A 50 -11.40 0.49 -5.82
C LEU A 50 -10.26 1.31 -5.22
N LEU A 51 -10.06 2.51 -5.72
CA LEU A 51 -9.17 3.50 -5.13
C LEU A 51 -10.01 4.52 -4.36
N VAL A 52 -9.86 4.55 -3.05
CA VAL A 52 -10.64 5.38 -2.14
C VAL A 52 -9.74 6.45 -1.56
N VAL A 53 -10.12 7.72 -1.66
CA VAL A 53 -9.28 8.84 -1.22
C VAL A 53 -9.98 9.80 -0.28
N ASN A 54 -9.15 10.49 0.50
CA ASN A 54 -9.52 11.63 1.33
C ASN A 54 -10.21 12.76 0.54
N ARG A 55 -11.05 13.53 1.25
CA ARG A 55 -11.33 14.94 0.91
C ARG A 55 -10.23 15.84 1.51
N GLN A 56 -9.79 16.90 0.82
CA GLN A 56 -9.00 17.95 1.48
C GLN A 56 -9.85 18.65 2.54
N ALA A 57 -9.38 18.65 3.79
CA ALA A 57 -10.05 19.32 4.91
C ALA A 57 -9.96 20.86 4.84
N SER A 58 -9.17 21.43 3.93
CA SER A 58 -8.82 22.87 3.93
C SER A 58 -9.09 23.61 2.61
N ALA A 59 -9.83 23.02 1.65
CA ALA A 59 -10.13 23.67 0.39
C ALA A 59 -11.64 23.84 0.18
N ALA A 60 -12.04 25.04 -0.24
CA ALA A 60 -13.43 25.46 -0.42
C ALA A 60 -14.18 24.73 -1.56
N ASP A 61 -13.51 23.81 -2.25
CA ASP A 61 -14.05 23.08 -3.40
C ASP A 61 -14.22 21.58 -3.06
N VAL A 62 -15.42 21.06 -3.32
CA VAL A 62 -15.95 19.74 -2.90
C VAL A 62 -15.15 18.56 -3.50
N LYS A 63 -14.22 18.83 -4.43
CA LYS A 63 -13.44 17.83 -5.19
C LYS A 63 -11.91 17.96 -5.06
N SER A 64 -11.43 18.70 -4.07
CA SER A 64 -10.00 19.00 -3.95
C SER A 64 -9.25 17.88 -3.19
N VAL A 65 -8.19 17.35 -3.82
CA VAL A 65 -7.33 16.26 -3.32
C VAL A 65 -5.90 16.80 -3.21
N ALA A 66 -5.18 16.45 -2.15
CA ALA A 66 -3.80 16.91 -1.97
C ALA A 66 -2.91 16.38 -3.11
N ARG A 67 -1.95 17.19 -3.56
CA ARG A 67 -1.06 16.84 -4.68
C ARG A 67 -0.38 15.47 -4.48
N ASP A 68 0.13 15.21 -3.28
CA ASP A 68 0.79 13.94 -2.96
C ASP A 68 -0.19 12.76 -2.89
N ASP A 69 -1.44 12.98 -2.45
CA ASP A 69 -2.48 11.94 -2.51
C ASP A 69 -2.83 11.58 -3.98
N VAL A 70 -2.78 12.55 -4.90
CA VAL A 70 -2.92 12.29 -6.35
C VAL A 70 -1.75 11.44 -6.87
N TYR A 71 -0.52 11.70 -6.43
CA TYR A 71 0.62 10.87 -6.83
C TYR A 71 0.53 9.45 -6.29
N ALA A 72 0.09 9.28 -5.03
CA ALA A 72 -0.23 7.96 -4.48
C ALA A 72 -1.26 7.21 -5.34
N LEU A 73 -2.32 7.89 -5.78
CA LEU A 73 -3.33 7.31 -6.68
C LEU A 73 -2.75 6.90 -8.03
N MET A 74 -1.87 7.71 -8.61
CA MET A 74 -1.24 7.40 -9.90
C MET A 74 -0.38 6.15 -9.81
N GLU A 75 0.38 5.99 -8.73
CA GLU A 75 1.20 4.81 -8.49
C GLU A 75 0.36 3.54 -8.31
N LEU A 76 -0.68 3.62 -7.48
CA LEU A 76 -1.61 2.51 -7.27
C LEU A 76 -2.37 2.17 -8.58
N SER A 77 -2.76 3.18 -9.35
CA SER A 77 -3.40 2.98 -10.66
C SER A 77 -2.47 2.28 -11.66
N ALA A 78 -1.18 2.64 -11.65
CA ALA A 78 -0.17 1.99 -12.48
C ALA A 78 0.01 0.52 -12.09
N LEU A 79 0.10 0.22 -10.79
CA LEU A 79 0.16 -1.15 -10.26
C LEU A 79 -1.07 -1.97 -10.69
N VAL A 80 -2.27 -1.41 -10.54
CA VAL A 80 -3.52 -2.07 -10.92
C VAL A 80 -3.55 -2.39 -12.41
N ARG A 81 -3.09 -1.45 -13.25
CA ARG A 81 -2.97 -1.64 -14.71
C ARG A 81 -1.90 -2.67 -15.07
N GLU A 82 -0.76 -2.71 -14.39
CA GLU A 82 0.26 -3.74 -14.59
C GLU A 82 -0.28 -5.15 -14.30
N CYS A 83 -1.16 -5.26 -13.30
CA CYS A 83 -1.89 -6.50 -13.02
C CYS A 83 -2.93 -6.86 -14.09
N GLY A 84 -3.23 -5.97 -15.05
CA GLY A 84 -4.28 -6.16 -16.05
C GLY A 84 -5.69 -6.00 -15.46
N ALA A 85 -5.83 -5.30 -14.33
CA ALA A 85 -7.10 -4.95 -13.72
C ALA A 85 -7.46 -3.48 -14.00
N ARG A 86 -8.70 -3.08 -13.69
CA ARG A 86 -9.19 -1.71 -13.84
C ARG A 86 -9.25 -1.00 -12.49
N ALA A 87 -8.70 0.21 -12.41
CA ALA A 87 -8.84 1.05 -11.24
C ALA A 87 -10.08 1.93 -11.38
N THR A 88 -10.94 1.93 -10.37
CA THR A 88 -12.10 2.81 -10.25
C THR A 88 -11.89 3.74 -9.07
N LEU A 89 -11.82 5.05 -9.32
CA LEU A 89 -11.74 6.05 -8.26
C LEU A 89 -13.13 6.22 -7.62
N THR A 90 -13.19 6.27 -6.30
CA THR A 90 -14.45 6.41 -5.54
C THR A 90 -14.22 7.32 -4.34
N GLY A 91 -15.19 8.21 -4.07
CA GLY A 91 -15.16 9.06 -2.89
C GLY A 91 -15.31 8.25 -1.61
N HIS A 92 -14.75 8.74 -0.49
CA HIS A 92 -14.79 8.08 0.83
C HIS A 92 -16.21 7.79 1.39
N ASP A 93 -17.26 8.32 0.79
CA ASP A 93 -18.66 8.35 1.25
C ASP A 93 -19.64 7.70 0.27
N GLU A 94 -19.17 7.28 -0.90
CA GLU A 94 -19.97 6.48 -1.83
C GLU A 94 -20.06 5.04 -1.33
N VAL A 95 -21.25 4.68 -0.82
CA VAL A 95 -21.57 3.31 -0.45
C VAL A 95 -21.78 2.49 -1.73
N ARG A 96 -20.90 1.53 -1.99
CA ARG A 96 -21.05 0.56 -3.09
C ARG A 96 -21.39 -0.83 -2.55
N GLN A 97 -22.28 -1.53 -3.26
CA GLN A 97 -22.49 -2.96 -3.05
C GLN A 97 -21.24 -3.76 -3.47
N GLY A 98 -20.98 -4.90 -2.82
CA GLY A 98 -19.84 -5.78 -3.12
C GLY A 98 -18.60 -5.55 -2.26
N LEU A 99 -18.81 -5.15 -1.00
CA LEU A 99 -17.74 -4.98 -0.02
C LEU A 99 -16.96 -6.30 0.17
N GLY A 100 -15.66 -6.30 -0.13
CA GLY A 100 -14.81 -7.49 -0.10
C GLY A 100 -14.80 -8.33 -1.39
N ASP A 101 -15.55 -7.95 -2.43
CA ASP A 101 -15.53 -8.64 -3.74
C ASP A 101 -14.45 -8.06 -4.67
N LYS A 102 -14.01 -6.82 -4.41
CA LYS A 102 -12.96 -6.09 -5.14
C LYS A 102 -11.82 -5.75 -4.19
N THR A 103 -10.60 -5.72 -4.70
CA THR A 103 -9.48 -5.16 -3.93
C THR A 103 -9.73 -3.68 -3.70
N GLU A 104 -9.46 -3.19 -2.50
CA GLU A 104 -9.59 -1.78 -2.19
C GLU A 104 -8.26 -1.20 -1.70
N PHE A 105 -7.98 0.03 -2.10
CA PHE A 105 -6.88 0.83 -1.56
C PHE A 105 -7.47 2.10 -0.96
N CYS A 106 -7.51 2.19 0.36
CA CYS A 106 -7.94 3.38 1.08
C CYS A 106 -6.73 4.23 1.41
N VAL A 107 -6.63 5.40 0.78
CA VAL A 107 -5.56 6.36 0.98
C VAL A 107 -6.09 7.51 1.83
N GLY A 108 -5.36 7.80 2.91
CA GLY A 108 -5.67 8.86 3.85
C GLY A 108 -6.16 8.38 5.21
N GLY A 109 -5.80 9.13 6.25
CA GLY A 109 -6.20 8.87 7.63
C GLY A 109 -7.71 9.02 7.89
N PRO A 110 -8.20 8.50 9.04
CA PRO A 110 -9.63 8.34 9.32
C PRO A 110 -10.41 9.64 9.42
N VAL A 111 -9.76 10.77 9.71
CA VAL A 111 -10.41 12.09 9.76
C VAL A 111 -10.83 12.60 8.37
N GLY A 112 -10.03 12.31 7.34
CA GLY A 112 -10.30 12.71 5.95
C GLY A 112 -11.01 11.65 5.10
N ASN A 113 -10.97 10.39 5.53
CA ASN A 113 -11.51 9.24 4.80
C ASN A 113 -12.37 8.37 5.73
N ARG A 114 -13.70 8.54 5.60
CA ARG A 114 -14.69 7.78 6.37
C ARG A 114 -14.60 6.27 6.14
N ARG A 115 -14.15 5.83 4.97
CA ARG A 115 -13.96 4.41 4.67
C ARG A 115 -12.74 3.85 5.40
N THR A 116 -11.64 4.59 5.45
CA THR A 116 -10.51 4.27 6.34
C THR A 116 -10.99 4.16 7.78
N ALA A 117 -11.76 5.13 8.29
CA ALA A 117 -12.27 5.11 9.67
C ALA A 117 -13.10 3.84 9.97
N ALA A 118 -14.05 3.51 9.09
CA ALA A 118 -14.87 2.30 9.25
C ALA A 118 -14.04 1.01 9.22
N HIS A 119 -13.00 0.95 8.38
CA HIS A 119 -12.12 -0.22 8.34
C HIS A 119 -11.25 -0.35 9.59
N LEU A 120 -10.72 0.76 10.11
CA LEU A 120 -9.96 0.75 11.36
C LEU A 120 -10.84 0.28 12.52
N GLU A 121 -12.04 0.85 12.67
CA GLU A 121 -12.97 0.49 13.76
C GLU A 121 -13.33 -1.00 13.76
N SER A 122 -13.52 -1.58 12.57
CA SER A 122 -14.00 -2.95 12.41
C SER A 122 -12.89 -4.01 12.44
N TRP A 123 -11.72 -3.75 11.84
CA TRP A 123 -10.67 -4.76 11.64
C TRP A 123 -9.33 -4.42 12.31
N LEU A 124 -9.09 -3.17 12.67
CA LEU A 124 -7.87 -2.74 13.37
C LEU A 124 -8.22 -1.88 14.61
N PRO A 125 -9.01 -2.39 15.56
CA PRO A 125 -9.53 -1.61 16.68
C PRO A 125 -8.43 -1.11 17.63
N GLY A 126 -7.23 -1.67 17.56
CA GLY A 126 -6.04 -1.21 18.29
C GLY A 126 -5.39 0.03 17.71
N VAL A 127 -5.85 0.51 16.54
CA VAL A 127 -5.34 1.70 15.86
C VAL A 127 -6.25 2.89 16.15
N ALA A 128 -5.66 4.01 16.58
CA ALA A 128 -6.36 5.28 16.69
C ALA A 128 -5.53 6.43 16.14
N PHE A 129 -6.21 7.48 15.67
CA PHE A 129 -5.61 8.76 15.34
C PHE A 129 -6.23 9.80 16.28
N VAL A 130 -5.41 10.36 17.16
CA VAL A 130 -5.87 11.30 18.20
C VAL A 130 -5.30 12.68 17.94
N ASP A 131 -6.00 13.71 18.40
CA ASP A 131 -5.48 15.07 18.37
C ASP A 131 -4.14 15.14 19.10
N PRO A 132 -3.16 15.88 18.55
CA PRO A 132 -1.89 16.05 19.22
C PRO A 132 -2.07 16.87 20.50
N PRO A 133 -1.15 16.75 21.48
CA PRO A 133 -1.14 17.62 22.66
C PRO A 133 -1.14 19.09 22.26
N ALA A 134 -1.76 19.96 23.08
CA ALA A 134 -1.90 21.38 22.78
C ALA A 134 -0.53 22.08 22.57
N GLU A 135 0.50 21.58 23.23
CA GLU A 135 1.88 22.08 23.19
C GLU A 135 2.59 21.77 21.87
N ALA A 136 2.07 20.82 21.07
CA ALA A 136 2.69 20.40 19.81
C ALA A 136 2.67 21.49 18.72
N GLY A 137 1.73 22.45 18.81
CA GLY A 137 1.68 23.60 17.90
C GLY A 137 1.34 23.26 16.44
N HIS A 138 0.77 22.09 16.18
CA HIS A 138 0.28 21.66 14.87
C HIS A 138 -1.00 20.83 15.00
N PRO A 139 -1.84 20.73 13.95
CA PRO A 139 -3.07 19.94 13.98
C PRO A 139 -2.89 18.47 13.55
N VAL A 140 -1.66 18.03 13.22
CA VAL A 140 -1.41 16.66 12.74
C VAL A 140 -1.63 15.63 13.85
N HIS A 141 -2.54 14.69 13.62
CA HIS A 141 -2.89 13.65 14.59
C HIS A 141 -1.73 12.71 14.91
N THR A 142 -1.67 12.27 16.16
CA THR A 142 -0.79 11.22 16.62
C THR A 142 -1.38 9.84 16.28
N LEU A 143 -0.58 8.96 15.69
CA LEU A 143 -0.96 7.57 15.43
C LEU A 143 -0.68 6.75 16.71
N LEU A 144 -1.72 6.12 17.24
CA LEU A 144 -1.65 5.18 18.35
C LEU A 144 -1.89 3.77 17.82
N VAL A 145 -1.05 2.81 18.23
CA VAL A 145 -1.29 1.38 17.99
C VAL A 145 -1.03 0.59 19.26
N GLY A 146 -2.10 0.08 19.87
CA GLY A 146 -2.05 -0.47 21.22
C GLY A 146 -1.53 0.57 22.21
N THR A 147 -0.40 0.30 22.86
CA THR A 147 0.27 1.22 23.80
C THR A 147 1.35 2.09 23.15
N ARG A 148 1.62 1.92 21.86
CA ARG A 148 2.69 2.63 21.15
C ARG A 148 2.17 3.92 20.53
N GLU A 149 2.96 4.98 20.68
CA GLU A 149 2.67 6.30 20.16
C GLU A 149 3.65 6.68 19.04
N PHE A 150 3.13 7.08 17.88
CA PHE A 150 3.89 7.52 16.72
C PHE A 150 3.54 8.97 16.39
N ARG A 151 4.27 9.91 16.99
CA ARG A 151 4.02 11.34 16.87
C ARG A 151 4.57 11.90 15.55
N PHE A 152 3.86 12.89 15.02
CA PHE A 152 4.44 13.80 14.03
C PHE A 152 5.42 14.74 14.74
N LEU A 153 6.60 14.96 14.17
CA LEU A 153 7.57 15.93 14.68
C LEU A 153 7.77 17.03 13.63
N THR A 154 7.66 18.27 14.08
CA THR A 154 7.84 19.44 13.21
C THR A 154 9.31 19.70 12.92
N SER A 155 9.60 20.58 11.97
CA SER A 155 10.97 21.02 11.67
C SER A 155 11.65 21.73 12.85
N ARG A 156 10.88 22.19 13.84
CA ARG A 156 11.41 22.84 15.05
C ARG A 156 11.96 21.81 16.04
N GLU A 157 11.33 20.65 16.12
CA GLU A 157 11.72 19.55 17.00
C GLU A 157 12.77 18.67 16.35
N GLU A 158 12.60 18.37 15.06
CA GLU A 158 13.51 17.54 14.29
C GLU A 158 13.75 18.16 12.90
N PRO A 159 15.00 18.52 12.56
CA PRO A 159 15.30 19.05 11.23
C PRO A 159 14.80 18.12 10.12
N GLY A 160 13.91 18.63 9.28
CA GLY A 160 13.34 17.90 8.15
C GLY A 160 11.92 17.38 8.35
N GLN A 161 11.39 17.41 9.57
CA GLN A 161 10.13 16.79 9.98
C GLN A 161 10.19 15.26 9.98
N ARG A 162 9.38 14.66 10.86
CA ARG A 162 9.15 13.22 10.93
C ARG A 162 7.65 12.96 10.88
N ALA A 163 7.22 12.13 9.95
CA ALA A 163 5.84 11.70 9.84
C ALA A 163 5.75 10.18 9.81
N HIS A 164 4.64 9.64 10.30
CA HIS A 164 4.37 8.21 10.29
C HIS A 164 3.14 7.90 9.44
N VAL A 165 3.12 6.67 8.94
CA VAL A 165 1.99 6.12 8.17
C VAL A 165 1.77 4.67 8.55
N LEU A 166 0.51 4.34 8.83
CA LEU A 166 0.07 2.96 8.94
C LEU A 166 -0.16 2.41 7.53
N LEU A 167 0.56 1.35 7.19
CA LEU A 167 0.31 0.53 6.02
C LEU A 167 -0.23 -0.82 6.49
N ALA A 168 -1.48 -1.13 6.13
CA ALA A 168 -2.10 -2.39 6.52
C ALA A 168 -2.77 -3.09 5.34
N ARG A 169 -2.86 -4.42 5.45
CA ARG A 169 -3.71 -5.26 4.61
C ARG A 169 -4.67 -6.03 5.52
N VAL A 170 -5.96 -5.89 5.27
CA VAL A 170 -7.01 -6.61 5.99
C VAL A 170 -7.91 -7.38 5.02
N HIS A 171 -8.55 -8.43 5.51
CA HIS A 171 -9.56 -9.19 4.78
C HIS A 171 -10.88 -9.10 5.55
N LEU A 172 -11.93 -8.67 4.88
CA LEU A 172 -13.20 -8.33 5.53
C LEU A 172 -13.95 -9.58 5.99
N ARG A 173 -13.73 -10.67 5.25
CA ARG A 173 -14.16 -12.04 5.53
C ARG A 173 -13.15 -13.02 4.93
N GLU A 174 -13.20 -14.27 5.37
CA GLU A 174 -12.40 -15.32 4.75
C GLU A 174 -12.67 -15.40 3.24
N GLY A 175 -11.61 -15.51 2.45
CA GLY A 175 -11.68 -15.54 0.98
C GLY A 175 -12.06 -14.22 0.30
N SER A 176 -12.26 -13.11 1.03
CA SER A 176 -12.47 -11.79 0.42
C SER A 176 -11.20 -11.23 -0.23
N ARG A 177 -11.40 -10.31 -1.17
CA ARG A 177 -10.32 -9.49 -1.70
C ARG A 177 -9.75 -8.58 -0.60
N PRO A 178 -8.43 -8.33 -0.63
CA PRO A 178 -7.78 -7.55 0.40
C PRO A 178 -8.18 -6.07 0.32
N VAL A 179 -8.22 -5.43 1.48
CA VAL A 179 -8.26 -3.98 1.61
C VAL A 179 -6.92 -3.53 2.15
N PHE A 180 -6.27 -2.65 1.39
CA PHE A 180 -5.05 -1.98 1.78
C PHE A 180 -5.39 -0.62 2.37
N LEU A 181 -4.99 -0.39 3.61
CA LEU A 181 -5.13 0.89 4.30
C LEU A 181 -3.78 1.60 4.29
N ILE A 182 -3.75 2.81 3.75
CA ILE A 182 -2.62 3.73 3.76
C ILE A 182 -3.08 4.95 4.54
N ALA A 183 -2.90 4.91 5.86
CA ALA A 183 -3.37 5.94 6.78
C ALA A 183 -2.18 6.72 7.34
N GLY A 184 -1.78 7.77 6.61
CA GLY A 184 -0.67 8.64 6.94
C GLY A 184 -1.07 9.86 7.75
N GLN A 185 -0.13 10.38 8.53
CA GLN A 185 -0.24 11.66 9.22
C GLN A 185 -0.30 12.85 8.24
N THR A 186 0.30 12.70 7.05
CA THR A 186 0.33 13.71 5.99
C THR A 186 0.11 13.09 4.61
N ALA A 187 -0.25 13.89 3.60
CA ALA A 187 -0.37 13.44 2.22
C ALA A 187 0.97 12.89 1.67
N VAL A 188 2.10 13.49 2.06
CA VAL A 188 3.44 12.97 1.70
C VAL A 188 3.64 11.57 2.29
N SER A 189 3.22 11.33 3.54
CA SER A 189 3.34 10.01 4.15
C SER A 189 2.42 8.96 3.51
N ASN A 190 1.26 9.36 3.00
CA ASN A 190 0.41 8.47 2.20
C ASN A 190 1.11 8.06 0.90
N HIS A 191 1.67 9.02 0.18
CA HIS A 191 2.42 8.76 -1.05
C HIS A 191 3.63 7.86 -0.80
N ALA A 192 4.40 8.15 0.25
CA ALA A 192 5.52 7.34 0.68
C ALA A 192 5.13 5.87 0.94
N ALA A 193 4.02 5.62 1.64
CA ALA A 193 3.51 4.27 1.87
C ALA A 193 3.00 3.58 0.62
N ALA A 194 2.36 4.29 -0.32
CA ALA A 194 1.96 3.73 -1.61
C ALA A 194 3.18 3.23 -2.39
N ARG A 195 4.25 4.03 -2.45
CA ARG A 195 5.54 3.63 -3.03
C ARG A 195 6.13 2.43 -2.34
N TYR A 196 6.18 2.49 -1.01
CA TYR A 196 6.72 1.40 -0.19
C TYR A 196 5.99 0.09 -0.47
N LEU A 197 4.65 0.11 -0.49
CA LEU A 197 3.82 -1.04 -0.80
C LEU A 197 4.14 -1.63 -2.17
N VAL A 198 4.22 -0.80 -3.21
CA VAL A 198 4.54 -1.24 -4.58
C VAL A 198 5.94 -1.85 -4.65
N ALA A 199 6.93 -1.24 -4.00
CA ALA A 199 8.32 -1.69 -4.03
C ALA A 199 8.57 -2.95 -3.19
N HIS A 200 7.98 -3.03 -1.98
CA HIS A 200 8.30 -4.04 -0.96
C HIS A 200 7.21 -5.10 -0.77
N HIS A 201 6.20 -5.18 -1.65
CA HIS A 201 5.13 -6.20 -1.56
C HIS A 201 5.65 -7.64 -1.45
N ARG A 202 6.82 -7.96 -2.00
CA ARG A 202 7.42 -9.30 -1.91
C ARG A 202 7.94 -9.63 -0.52
N GLU A 203 8.50 -8.63 0.14
CA GLU A 203 9.01 -8.76 1.51
C GLU A 203 7.84 -8.88 2.47
N LEU A 204 6.83 -8.01 2.32
CA LEU A 204 5.56 -8.09 3.05
C LEU A 204 4.87 -9.46 2.85
N ALA A 205 4.84 -9.99 1.62
CA ALA A 205 4.27 -11.31 1.33
C ALA A 205 5.06 -12.47 1.94
N ARG A 206 6.37 -12.30 2.12
CA ARG A 206 7.24 -13.31 2.73
C ARG A 206 7.09 -13.33 4.24
N GLU A 207 6.96 -12.15 4.85
CA GLU A 207 6.86 -11.97 6.29
C GLU A 207 5.47 -12.28 6.83
N HIS A 208 4.42 -11.76 6.18
CA HIS A 208 3.03 -11.91 6.64
C HIS A 208 2.23 -12.92 5.81
N GLY A 209 2.90 -13.66 4.93
CA GLY A 209 2.26 -14.61 4.03
C GLY A 209 1.57 -13.96 2.82
N ARG A 210 1.25 -14.79 1.83
CA ARG A 210 0.70 -14.31 0.54
C ARG A 210 -0.68 -13.69 0.66
N ASP A 211 -1.50 -14.20 1.58
CA ASP A 211 -2.89 -13.77 1.82
C ASP A 211 -3.15 -13.41 3.30
N GLY A 212 -2.10 -13.22 4.11
CA GLY A 212 -2.24 -12.88 5.53
C GLY A 212 -2.49 -11.39 5.77
N ALA A 213 -3.26 -11.07 6.81
CA ALA A 213 -3.39 -9.69 7.26
C ALA A 213 -2.05 -9.18 7.84
N PHE A 214 -1.80 -7.89 7.72
CA PHE A 214 -0.68 -7.23 8.38
C PHE A 214 -0.99 -5.77 8.66
N ALA A 215 -0.31 -5.19 9.64
CA ALA A 215 -0.31 -3.77 9.90
C ALA A 215 1.11 -3.36 10.33
N VAL A 216 1.72 -2.46 9.56
CA VAL A 216 3.08 -1.97 9.80
C VAL A 216 3.09 -0.45 9.85
N VAL A 217 3.99 0.12 10.65
CA VAL A 217 4.22 1.56 10.70
C VAL A 217 5.51 1.88 9.96
N LEU A 218 5.41 2.83 9.04
CA LEU A 218 6.55 3.37 8.31
C LEU A 218 6.83 4.78 8.80
N ARG A 219 8.12 5.12 8.89
CA ARG A 219 8.63 6.44 9.20
C ARG A 219 9.09 7.11 7.91
N VAL A 220 8.56 8.30 7.63
CA VAL A 220 9.02 9.15 6.52
C VAL A 220 10.00 10.18 7.08
N VAL A 221 11.23 10.08 6.60
CA VAL A 221 12.35 10.87 7.12
C VAL A 221 12.55 12.10 6.25
N ASN A 222 12.61 13.26 6.90
CA ASN A 222 12.92 14.53 6.25
C ASN A 222 12.06 14.77 4.99
N ALA A 223 10.74 14.63 5.15
CA ALA A 223 9.77 14.79 4.08
C ALA A 223 9.88 16.16 3.37
N ARG A 224 10.43 17.18 4.05
CA ARG A 224 10.68 18.49 3.45
C ARG A 224 11.79 18.46 2.39
N ALA A 225 12.85 17.68 2.60
CA ALA A 225 13.98 17.61 1.66
C ALA A 225 13.82 16.49 0.62
N TYR A 226 13.25 15.35 1.04
CA TYR A 226 13.19 14.14 0.22
C TYR A 226 11.78 13.78 -0.25
N GLY A 227 10.75 14.53 0.16
CA GLY A 227 9.37 14.19 -0.16
C GLY A 227 9.03 12.76 0.30
N PRO A 228 8.46 11.93 -0.58
CA PRO A 228 8.05 10.55 -0.26
C PRO A 228 9.17 9.51 -0.47
N ASP A 229 10.40 9.92 -0.81
CA ASP A 229 11.44 8.99 -1.28
C ASP A 229 12.18 8.24 -0.16
N VAL A 230 12.29 8.82 1.04
CA VAL A 230 13.05 8.23 2.16
C VAL A 230 12.08 7.72 3.22
N VAL A 231 11.91 6.41 3.24
CA VAL A 231 10.99 5.68 4.12
C VAL A 231 11.74 4.58 4.84
N GLU A 232 11.53 4.50 6.15
CA GLU A 232 12.10 3.48 7.00
C GLU A 232 10.98 2.64 7.61
N PHE A 233 11.21 1.33 7.70
CA PHE A 233 10.33 0.45 8.46
C PHE A 233 10.55 0.72 9.95
N GLU A 234 9.52 1.20 10.65
CA GLU A 234 9.61 1.54 12.07
C GLU A 234 9.16 0.36 12.94
N ALA A 235 8.07 -0.31 12.56
CA ALA A 235 7.48 -1.36 13.36
C ALA A 235 6.52 -2.28 12.60
N ASP A 236 6.57 -3.57 12.92
CA ASP A 236 5.39 -4.45 12.79
C ASP A 236 4.49 -4.21 14.01
N VAL A 237 3.22 -3.88 13.74
CA VAL A 237 2.20 -3.64 14.76
C VAL A 237 0.98 -4.53 14.55
N THR A 238 1.09 -5.60 13.77
CA THR A 238 -0.04 -6.44 13.34
C THR A 238 -0.87 -6.93 14.53
N ASP A 239 -0.24 -7.54 15.53
CA ASP A 239 -0.95 -8.09 16.71
C ASP A 239 -1.59 -7.00 17.57
N ALA A 240 -0.88 -5.89 17.77
CA ALA A 240 -1.37 -4.76 18.54
C ALA A 240 -2.52 -4.04 17.82
N ALA A 241 -2.50 -3.99 16.49
CA ALA A 241 -3.50 -3.31 15.68
C ALA A 241 -4.85 -4.05 15.66
N VAL A 242 -4.84 -5.39 15.65
CA VAL A 242 -6.08 -6.19 15.68
C VAL A 242 -6.68 -6.31 17.08
N SER A 243 -5.89 -6.06 18.12
CA SER A 243 -6.32 -6.15 19.52
C SER A 243 -7.04 -4.88 19.94
N ARG A 244 -8.25 -5.01 20.51
CA ARG A 244 -8.96 -3.85 21.07
C ARG A 244 -8.19 -3.35 22.31
N PRO A 245 -7.94 -2.04 22.44
CA PRO A 245 -7.30 -1.49 23.63
C PRO A 245 -8.15 -1.81 24.85
N GLU A 246 -7.52 -2.27 25.94
CA GLU A 246 -8.23 -2.39 27.21
C GLU A 246 -8.70 -0.98 27.63
N PRO A 247 -9.96 -0.84 28.09
CA PRO A 247 -10.41 0.44 28.62
C PRO A 247 -9.48 0.83 29.76
N ALA A 248 -8.88 2.01 29.68
CA ALA A 248 -8.10 2.55 30.77
C ALA A 248 -8.98 2.55 32.03
N ALA A 249 -8.54 1.85 33.07
CA ALA A 249 -9.24 1.83 34.35
C ALA A 249 -9.38 3.29 34.84
N VAL A 250 -10.64 3.71 35.03
CA VAL A 250 -11.03 5.04 35.51
C VAL A 250 -10.70 5.18 36.99
#